data_AF-R9M6A4-F1
#
_entry.id   AF-R9M6A4-F1
#
_cell.length_a   1.000
_cell.length_b   1.000
_cell.length_c   1.000
_cell.angle_alpha   90.00
_cell.angle_beta   90.00
_cell.angle_gamma   90.00
#
_symmetry.space_group_name_H-M   'P 1'
#
loop_
_entity.id
_entity.type
_entity.pdbx_description
1 polymer ?
#
loop_
_entity_poly.entity_id
_entity_poly.type
_entity_poly.pdbx_seq_one_letter_code
_entity_poly.pdbx_strand_id
1 'polypeptide(L)'
;MIEKEMPIDCVLYADTGMEFPEMEAHIAKMDDLLYRERGIHITTLRHPHGFEWMMFDEPKVKPSCLERRAQMGVPPYGNGWPGMTVRWCTGQLKTHLISKEVNRLKKEQNALHYIGIAADEAHRCKDDPQNRYPLVEWKITEAQALQICYSRGFDFGGLYEIYRRASCWCCPLQRIDELRKLRTHHPELWARLRDMDNRARTMFGPGPLGQFKKDWSVERLEERFAREEKAERK
;
A
#
# COMPACT_ATOMS: atom_id res chain seq x y z
N MET A 1 -21.13 -8.44 3.92
CA MET A 1 -20.93 -9.44 4.99
C MET A 1 -21.88 -9.16 6.16
N ILE A 2 -21.82 -7.98 6.79
CA ILE A 2 -22.75 -7.58 7.87
C ILE A 2 -24.22 -7.79 7.48
N GLU A 3 -24.64 -7.26 6.33
CA GLU A 3 -26.02 -7.38 5.81
C GLU A 3 -26.46 -8.81 5.48
N LYS A 4 -25.50 -9.71 5.26
CA LYS A 4 -25.76 -11.13 4.99
C LYS A 4 -25.56 -11.99 6.24
N GLU A 5 -25.49 -11.34 7.41
CA GLU A 5 -25.33 -11.97 8.73
C GLU A 5 -24.16 -12.96 8.79
N MET A 6 -23.11 -12.72 7.99
CA MET A 6 -21.92 -13.56 8.04
C MET A 6 -21.17 -13.34 9.36
N PRO A 7 -20.53 -14.39 9.90
CA PRO A 7 -19.69 -14.25 11.09
C PRO A 7 -18.47 -13.40 10.75
N ILE A 8 -18.15 -12.44 11.62
CA ILE A 8 -16.96 -11.60 11.57
C ILE A 8 -16.44 -11.51 13.00
N ASP A 9 -15.47 -12.37 13.34
CA ASP A 9 -14.92 -12.43 14.69
C ASP A 9 -13.76 -11.43 14.88
N CYS A 10 -13.07 -11.09 13.80
CA CYS A 10 -12.04 -10.05 13.80
C CYS A 10 -11.84 -9.47 12.38
N VAL A 11 -11.29 -8.25 12.34
CA VAL A 11 -10.85 -7.59 11.11
C VAL A 11 -9.40 -7.17 11.30
N LEU A 12 -8.53 -7.53 10.37
CA LEU A 12 -7.10 -7.22 10.43
C LEU A 12 -6.77 -6.12 9.40
N TYR A 13 -6.05 -5.10 9.84
CA TYR A 13 -5.53 -4.03 8.97
C TYR A 13 -4.01 -3.95 9.11
N ALA A 14 -3.27 -4.01 8.00
CA ALA A 14 -1.82 -3.81 8.02
C ALA A 14 -1.49 -2.36 7.69
N ASP A 15 -1.15 -1.60 8.72
CA ASP A 15 -0.81 -0.19 8.59
C ASP A 15 0.68 -0.03 8.23
N THR A 16 0.94 0.63 7.11
CA THR A 16 2.29 0.90 6.62
C THR A 16 2.79 2.31 6.92
N GLY A 17 1.92 3.19 7.41
CA GLY A 17 2.17 4.62 7.57
C GLY A 17 2.29 5.40 6.25
N MET A 18 1.92 4.76 5.13
CA MET A 18 2.08 5.30 3.76
C MET A 18 0.78 5.33 2.96
N GLU A 19 -0.37 5.22 3.65
CA GLU A 19 -1.68 5.40 3.03
C GLU A 19 -2.06 6.89 2.97
N PHE A 20 -3.05 7.22 2.14
CA PHE A 20 -3.59 8.58 2.04
C PHE A 20 -4.34 8.96 3.34
N PRO A 21 -4.33 10.23 3.77
CA PRO A 21 -5.12 10.69 4.91
C PRO A 21 -6.60 10.33 4.81
N GLU A 22 -7.18 10.41 3.61
CA GLU A 22 -8.57 10.04 3.34
C GLU A 22 -8.82 8.53 3.49
N MET A 23 -7.81 7.70 3.21
CA MET A 23 -7.88 6.26 3.48
C MET A 23 -7.88 5.99 4.98
N GLU A 24 -7.05 6.69 5.76
CA GLU A 24 -7.05 6.58 7.22
C GLU A 24 -8.39 7.01 7.83
N ALA A 25 -8.99 8.11 7.33
CA ALA A 25 -10.33 8.53 7.73
C ALA A 25 -11.40 7.50 7.35
N HIS A 26 -11.29 6.87 6.18
CA HIS A 26 -12.17 5.78 5.75
C HIS A 26 -12.06 4.56 6.68
N ILE A 27 -10.84 4.16 7.07
CA ILE A 27 -10.61 3.04 7.99
C ILE A 27 -11.22 3.35 9.37
N ALA A 28 -11.06 4.57 9.89
CA ALA A 28 -11.71 4.98 11.14
C ALA A 28 -13.25 4.89 11.05
N LYS A 29 -13.84 5.36 9.96
CA LYS A 29 -15.29 5.24 9.71
C LYS A 29 -15.74 3.77 9.64
N MET A 30 -14.93 2.89 9.06
CA MET A 30 -15.21 1.45 9.02
C MET A 30 -15.13 0.82 10.41
N ASP A 31 -14.15 1.22 11.22
CA ASP A 31 -14.01 0.77 12.61
C ASP A 31 -15.25 1.13 13.44
N ASP A 32 -15.74 2.37 13.34
CA ASP A 32 -16.97 2.83 14.00
C ASP A 32 -18.20 2.01 13.59
N LEU A 33 -18.31 1.68 12.28
CA LEU A 33 -19.38 0.82 11.79
C LEU A 33 -19.26 -0.59 12.38
N LEU A 34 -18.08 -1.20 12.37
CA LEU A 34 -17.86 -2.54 12.91
C LEU A 34 -18.17 -2.59 14.40
N TYR A 35 -17.77 -1.57 15.15
CA TYR A 35 -18.07 -1.49 16.57
C TYR A 35 -19.57 -1.39 16.83
N ARG A 36 -20.28 -0.53 16.08
CA ARG A 36 -21.74 -0.40 16.22
C ARG A 36 -22.49 -1.69 15.85
N GLU A 37 -22.13 -2.33 14.75
CA GLU A 37 -22.89 -3.46 14.20
C GLU A 37 -22.51 -4.81 14.80
N ARG A 38 -21.29 -4.93 15.36
CA ARG A 38 -20.71 -6.20 15.81
C ARG A 38 -19.96 -6.12 17.13
N GLY A 39 -19.77 -4.94 17.72
CA GLY A 39 -19.03 -4.77 18.97
C GLY A 39 -17.53 -5.06 18.84
N ILE A 40 -16.97 -5.05 17.63
CA ILE A 40 -15.57 -5.34 17.36
C ILE A 40 -14.85 -4.12 16.79
N HIS A 41 -13.56 -4.01 17.10
CA HIS A 41 -12.65 -3.05 16.47
C HIS A 41 -11.70 -3.76 15.50
N ILE A 42 -11.17 -3.00 14.55
CA ILE A 42 -10.12 -3.39 13.63
C ILE A 42 -8.82 -3.58 14.42
N THR A 43 -8.24 -4.77 14.33
CA THR A 43 -6.91 -5.06 14.84
C THR A 43 -5.88 -4.55 13.85
N THR A 44 -5.22 -3.44 14.22
CA THR A 44 -4.16 -2.85 13.41
C THR A 44 -2.82 -3.54 13.66
N LEU A 45 -2.27 -4.18 12.64
CA LEU A 45 -0.95 -4.80 12.63
C LEU A 45 0.07 -3.80 12.09
N ARG A 46 1.11 -3.53 12.88
CA ARG A 46 2.22 -2.66 12.49
C ARG A 46 3.54 -3.40 12.60
N HIS A 47 4.42 -3.14 11.65
CA HIS A 47 5.82 -3.53 11.81
C HIS A 47 6.44 -2.66 12.91
N PRO A 48 7.31 -3.20 13.79
CA PRO A 48 7.94 -2.41 14.87
C PRO A 48 8.70 -1.17 14.36
N HIS A 49 9.12 -1.21 13.10
CA HIS A 49 9.71 -0.10 12.39
C HIS A 49 8.84 0.30 11.19
N GLY A 50 8.66 1.60 10.97
CA GLY A 50 7.89 2.14 9.84
C GLY A 50 8.65 2.09 8.51
N PHE A 51 7.96 2.45 7.43
CA PHE A 51 8.51 2.42 6.07
C PHE A 51 9.83 3.18 5.92
N GLU A 52 9.94 4.40 6.46
CA GLU A 52 11.16 5.22 6.31
C GLU A 52 12.37 4.60 7.03
N TRP A 53 12.18 4.06 8.24
CA TRP A 53 13.26 3.34 8.94
C TRP A 53 13.71 2.12 8.13
N MET A 54 12.77 1.36 7.56
CA MET A 54 13.11 0.22 6.70
C MET A 54 13.87 0.68 5.45
N MET A 55 13.47 1.82 4.88
CA MET A 55 14.07 2.38 3.68
C MET A 55 15.50 2.92 3.94
N PHE A 56 15.74 3.55 5.08
CA PHE A 56 16.96 4.32 5.30
C PHE A 56 17.87 3.79 6.41
N ASP A 57 17.36 3.01 7.37
CA ASP A 57 18.08 2.73 8.61
C ASP A 57 18.25 1.24 8.91
N GLU A 58 17.48 0.35 8.28
CA GLU A 58 17.55 -1.10 8.55
C GLU A 58 18.96 -1.69 8.31
N PRO A 59 19.66 -2.20 9.34
CA PRO A 59 20.99 -2.79 9.18
C PRO A 59 20.98 -4.03 8.30
N LYS A 60 21.97 -4.19 7.42
CA LYS A 60 22.15 -5.42 6.64
C LYS A 60 23.02 -6.40 7.39
N VAL A 61 22.55 -7.64 7.50
CA VAL A 61 23.21 -8.70 8.26
C VAL A 61 23.92 -9.73 7.38
N LYS A 62 23.50 -9.86 6.11
CA LYS A 62 24.04 -10.90 5.21
C LYS A 62 25.44 -10.50 4.71
N PRO A 63 26.50 -11.31 4.92
CA PRO A 63 27.88 -10.96 4.50
C PRO A 63 28.00 -10.57 3.02
N SER A 64 27.45 -11.39 2.11
CA SER A 64 27.41 -11.08 0.67
C SER A 64 26.68 -9.77 0.32
N CYS A 65 25.71 -9.33 1.13
CA CYS A 65 25.06 -8.04 0.94
C CYS A 65 25.98 -6.90 1.37
N LEU A 66 26.71 -7.06 2.49
CA LEU A 66 27.68 -6.11 3.00
C LEU A 66 28.86 -5.93 2.03
N GLU A 67 29.43 -7.03 1.53
CA GLU A 67 30.52 -7.01 0.54
C GLU A 67 30.09 -6.28 -0.74
N ARG A 68 28.93 -6.62 -1.29
CA ARG A 68 28.40 -5.95 -2.49
C ARG A 68 28.16 -4.46 -2.26
N ARG A 69 27.67 -4.07 -1.07
CA ARG A 69 27.45 -2.66 -0.73
C ARG A 69 28.75 -1.87 -0.61
N ALA A 70 29.77 -2.47 -0.01
CA ALA A 70 31.11 -1.88 0.03
C ALA A 70 31.67 -1.66 -1.39
N GLN A 71 31.52 -2.64 -2.29
CA GLN A 71 31.93 -2.51 -3.69
C GLN A 71 31.16 -1.41 -4.45
N MET A 72 29.89 -1.20 -4.13
CA MET A 72 29.05 -0.15 -4.73
C MET A 72 29.23 1.23 -4.07
N GLY A 73 29.99 1.34 -2.97
CA GLY A 73 30.15 2.58 -2.22
C GLY A 73 28.86 3.07 -1.55
N VAL A 74 27.94 2.16 -1.19
CA VAL A 74 26.66 2.51 -0.51
C VAL A 74 26.66 2.03 0.95
N PRO A 75 25.88 2.67 1.85
CA PRO A 75 25.88 2.33 3.27
C PRO A 75 25.42 0.89 3.57
N PRO A 76 25.93 0.26 4.66
CA PRO A 76 25.56 -1.11 5.06
C PRO A 76 24.17 -1.20 5.73
N TYR A 77 23.32 -0.19 5.60
CA TYR A 77 21.98 -0.12 6.18
C TYR A 77 20.98 0.55 5.21
N GLY A 78 19.67 0.49 5.51
CA GLY A 78 18.57 0.96 4.66
C GLY A 78 18.31 0.10 3.43
N ASN A 79 17.05 -0.05 3.01
CA ASN A 79 16.67 -0.81 1.81
C ASN A 79 16.71 -0.02 0.50
N GLY A 80 16.68 1.32 0.54
CA GLY A 80 16.39 2.13 -0.63
C GLY A 80 14.97 1.93 -1.18
N TRP A 81 14.68 2.50 -2.34
CA TRP A 81 13.36 2.41 -2.96
C TRP A 81 13.00 0.94 -3.31
N PRO A 82 11.77 0.49 -3.01
CA PRO A 82 11.29 -0.80 -3.47
C PRO A 82 11.16 -0.81 -5.01
N GLY A 83 11.62 -1.90 -5.62
CA GLY A 83 11.53 -2.11 -7.07
C GLY A 83 10.55 -3.23 -7.44
N MET A 84 10.36 -3.46 -8.74
CA MET A 84 9.51 -4.58 -9.20
C MET A 84 9.98 -5.94 -8.68
N THR A 85 11.31 -6.13 -8.58
CA THR A 85 11.95 -7.36 -8.13
C THR A 85 12.05 -7.47 -6.61
N VAL A 86 12.29 -6.35 -5.92
CA VAL A 86 12.46 -6.31 -4.47
C VAL A 86 11.40 -5.39 -3.86
N ARG A 87 10.25 -5.99 -3.51
CA ARG A 87 9.10 -5.30 -2.90
C ARG A 87 9.09 -5.49 -1.39
N TRP A 88 10.15 -5.01 -0.73
CA TRP A 88 10.31 -5.19 0.72
C TRP A 88 9.13 -4.58 1.50
N CYS A 89 8.53 -3.48 1.02
CA CYS A 89 7.37 -2.86 1.66
C CYS A 89 6.14 -3.77 1.63
N THR A 90 5.85 -4.42 0.50
CA THR A 90 4.76 -5.41 0.40
C THR A 90 5.02 -6.60 1.30
N GLY A 91 6.24 -7.15 1.28
CA GLY A 91 6.61 -8.31 2.09
C GLY A 91 6.52 -8.01 3.58
N GLN A 92 7.35 -7.09 4.06
CA GLN A 92 7.61 -6.87 5.47
C GLN A 92 6.51 -6.06 6.16
N LEU A 93 5.91 -5.08 5.48
CA LEU A 93 4.92 -4.18 6.09
C LEU A 93 3.46 -4.61 5.83
N LYS A 94 3.21 -5.56 4.91
CA LYS A 94 1.84 -6.01 4.59
C LYS A 94 1.69 -7.52 4.74
N THR A 95 2.28 -8.29 3.81
CA THR A 95 1.95 -9.70 3.67
C THR A 95 2.45 -10.55 4.83
N HIS A 96 3.66 -10.30 5.35
CA HIS A 96 4.19 -11.08 6.47
C HIS A 96 3.38 -10.85 7.75
N LEU A 97 2.95 -9.62 8.02
CA LEU A 97 2.13 -9.30 9.20
C LEU A 97 0.78 -10.02 9.14
N ILE A 98 0.05 -9.86 8.03
CA ILE A 98 -1.26 -10.50 7.83
C ILE A 98 -1.13 -12.02 7.82
N SER A 99 -0.19 -12.59 7.06
CA SER A 99 -0.05 -14.04 6.99
C SER A 99 0.36 -14.65 8.33
N LYS A 100 1.22 -14.00 9.11
CA LYS A 100 1.58 -14.46 10.45
C LYS A 100 0.34 -14.56 11.34
N GLU A 101 -0.46 -13.50 11.38
CA GLU A 101 -1.63 -13.44 12.25
C GLU A 101 -2.77 -14.36 11.78
N VAL A 102 -3.06 -14.36 10.48
CA VAL A 102 -4.05 -15.28 9.89
C VAL A 102 -3.66 -16.74 10.13
N ASN A 103 -2.40 -17.11 9.96
CA ASN A 103 -1.95 -18.49 10.20
C ASN A 103 -2.05 -18.88 11.68
N ARG A 104 -1.77 -17.95 12.60
CA ARG A 104 -1.99 -18.14 14.03
C ARG A 104 -3.47 -18.44 14.31
N LEU A 105 -4.38 -17.60 13.83
CA LEU A 105 -5.83 -17.76 14.01
C LEU A 105 -6.37 -19.05 13.36
N LYS A 106 -5.91 -19.38 12.14
CA LYS A 106 -6.24 -20.65 11.46
C LYS A 106 -5.82 -21.87 12.29
N LYS A 107 -4.66 -21.82 12.94
CA LYS A 107 -4.14 -22.92 13.75
C LYS A 107 -4.84 -23.02 15.11
N GLU A 108 -5.05 -21.91 15.78
CA GLU A 108 -5.56 -21.89 17.17
C GLU A 108 -7.09 -21.97 17.24
N GLN A 109 -7.79 -21.47 16.22
CA GLN A 109 -9.25 -21.29 16.25
C GLN A 109 -9.95 -21.89 15.04
N ASN A 110 -9.23 -22.57 14.14
CA ASN A 110 -9.76 -23.05 12.86
C ASN A 110 -10.46 -21.93 12.04
N ALA A 111 -9.89 -20.72 12.10
CA ALA A 111 -10.49 -19.53 11.50
C ALA A 111 -10.67 -19.64 9.98
N LEU A 112 -11.78 -19.11 9.47
CA LEU A 112 -11.96 -18.85 8.04
C LEU A 112 -11.42 -17.47 7.69
N HIS A 113 -10.75 -17.36 6.55
CA HIS A 113 -10.18 -16.11 6.05
C HIS A 113 -11.00 -15.61 4.85
N TYR A 114 -11.82 -14.57 5.10
CA TYR A 114 -12.59 -13.90 4.05
C TYR A 114 -11.71 -12.91 3.28
N ILE A 115 -11.64 -13.08 1.96
CA ILE A 115 -10.78 -12.28 1.09
C ILE A 115 -11.65 -11.58 0.04
N GLY A 116 -11.51 -10.24 -0.04
CA GLY A 116 -12.23 -9.39 -1.00
C GLY A 116 -11.68 -9.41 -2.43
N ILE A 117 -11.46 -10.60 -3.02
CA ILE A 117 -11.20 -10.72 -4.46
C ILE A 117 -12.53 -10.62 -5.19
N ALA A 118 -12.63 -9.71 -6.16
CA ALA A 118 -13.84 -9.52 -6.96
C ALA A 118 -14.07 -10.66 -7.97
N ALA A 119 -15.29 -10.81 -8.47
CA ALA A 119 -15.67 -11.87 -9.39
C ALA A 119 -14.89 -11.85 -10.72
N ASP A 120 -14.61 -10.66 -11.25
CA ASP A 120 -13.79 -10.42 -12.44
C ASP A 120 -12.28 -10.60 -12.18
N GLU A 121 -11.90 -10.84 -10.92
CA GLU A 121 -10.54 -11.14 -10.48
C GLU A 121 -10.37 -12.58 -9.96
N ALA A 122 -11.37 -13.46 -10.16
CA ALA A 122 -11.42 -14.80 -9.58
C ALA A 122 -10.20 -15.68 -9.89
N HIS A 123 -9.47 -15.41 -10.97
CA HIS A 123 -8.19 -16.08 -11.28
C HIS A 123 -7.10 -15.87 -10.22
N ARG A 124 -7.26 -14.89 -9.32
CA ARG A 124 -6.37 -14.60 -8.19
C ARG A 124 -6.69 -15.43 -6.93
N CYS A 125 -7.82 -16.15 -6.92
CA CYS A 125 -8.19 -17.02 -5.82
C CYS A 125 -7.20 -18.17 -5.67
N LYS A 126 -7.01 -18.62 -4.44
CA LYS A 126 -6.14 -19.75 -4.10
C LYS A 126 -6.99 -20.91 -3.61
N ASP A 127 -6.58 -22.11 -3.97
CA ASP A 127 -7.17 -23.34 -3.47
C ASP A 127 -6.68 -23.60 -2.03
N ASP A 128 -7.43 -23.07 -1.06
CA ASP A 128 -7.18 -23.22 0.38
C ASP A 128 -8.54 -23.40 1.07
N PRO A 129 -8.76 -24.51 1.80
CA PRO A 129 -10.06 -24.86 2.38
C PRO A 129 -10.52 -23.90 3.49
N GLN A 130 -9.63 -23.08 4.02
CA GLN A 130 -9.94 -22.05 5.01
C GLN A 130 -10.09 -20.65 4.37
N ASN A 131 -9.83 -20.48 3.07
CA ASN A 131 -10.11 -19.22 2.38
C ASN A 131 -11.54 -19.20 1.85
N ARG A 132 -12.16 -18.02 1.89
CA ARG A 132 -13.50 -17.76 1.38
C ARG A 132 -13.47 -16.49 0.53
N TYR A 133 -14.23 -16.46 -0.55
CA TYR A 133 -14.19 -15.38 -1.54
C TYR A 133 -15.59 -14.81 -1.78
N PRO A 134 -16.17 -14.08 -0.79
CA PRO A 134 -17.58 -13.71 -0.83
C PRO A 134 -17.98 -12.93 -2.09
N LEU A 135 -17.13 -12.03 -2.59
CA LEU A 135 -17.45 -11.26 -3.80
C LEU A 135 -17.46 -12.13 -5.06
N VAL A 136 -16.61 -13.15 -5.15
CA VAL A 136 -16.66 -14.15 -6.23
C VAL A 136 -17.93 -14.98 -6.13
N GLU A 137 -18.24 -15.49 -4.92
CA GLU A 137 -19.43 -16.30 -4.63
C GLU A 137 -20.73 -15.55 -4.95
N TRP A 138 -20.75 -14.23 -4.70
CA TRP A 138 -21.89 -13.36 -5.00
C TRP A 138 -21.87 -12.76 -6.41
N LYS A 139 -20.86 -13.09 -7.22
CA LYS A 139 -20.68 -12.57 -8.58
C LYS A 139 -20.62 -11.04 -8.65
N ILE A 140 -19.99 -10.42 -7.65
CA ILE A 140 -19.79 -8.97 -7.54
C ILE A 140 -18.44 -8.59 -8.15
N THR A 141 -18.45 -7.76 -9.19
CA THR A 141 -17.23 -7.21 -9.83
C THR A 141 -16.61 -6.09 -9.01
N GLU A 142 -15.36 -5.70 -9.31
CA GLU A 142 -14.68 -4.57 -8.65
C GLU A 142 -15.52 -3.28 -8.72
N ALA A 143 -16.07 -2.98 -9.90
CA ALA A 143 -16.90 -1.79 -10.12
C ALA A 143 -18.19 -1.83 -9.28
N GLN A 144 -18.84 -3.00 -9.18
CA GLN A 144 -20.03 -3.17 -8.35
C GLN A 144 -19.68 -3.05 -6.86
N ALA A 145 -18.56 -3.60 -6.42
CA ALA A 145 -18.10 -3.48 -5.04
C ALA A 145 -17.87 -2.01 -4.65
N LEU A 146 -17.23 -1.22 -5.53
CA LEU A 146 -17.06 0.22 -5.31
C LEU A 146 -18.40 0.96 -5.25
N GLN A 147 -19.34 0.65 -6.14
CA GLN A 147 -20.67 1.26 -6.13
C GLN A 147 -21.46 0.91 -4.84
N ILE A 148 -21.30 -0.31 -4.33
CA ILE A 148 -21.87 -0.79 -3.07
C ILE A 148 -21.29 0.01 -1.88
N CYS A 149 -20.00 0.31 -1.89
CA CYS A 149 -19.39 1.19 -0.89
C CYS A 149 -20.02 2.59 -0.95
N TYR A 150 -20.13 3.19 -2.13
CA TYR A 150 -20.75 4.51 -2.30
C TYR A 150 -22.20 4.55 -1.83
N SER A 151 -23.01 3.54 -2.15
CA SER A 151 -24.41 3.49 -1.72
C SER A 151 -24.58 3.37 -0.20
N ARG A 152 -23.52 3.02 0.52
CA ARG A 152 -23.46 2.92 2.00
C ARG A 152 -22.72 4.09 2.63
N GLY A 153 -22.43 5.14 1.85
CA GLY A 153 -21.76 6.34 2.31
C GLY A 153 -20.24 6.19 2.47
N PHE A 154 -19.62 5.16 1.89
CA PHE A 154 -18.15 5.03 1.87
C PHE A 154 -17.60 5.58 0.55
N ASP A 155 -17.17 6.83 0.56
CA ASP A 155 -16.64 7.57 -0.59
C ASP A 155 -15.10 7.62 -0.65
N PHE A 156 -14.43 7.14 0.39
CA PHE A 156 -12.97 7.16 0.53
C PHE A 156 -12.40 8.58 0.41
N GLY A 157 -13.15 9.60 0.83
CA GLY A 157 -12.76 11.00 0.68
C GLY A 157 -12.51 11.42 -0.78
N GLY A 158 -13.20 10.78 -1.73
CA GLY A 158 -13.05 11.06 -3.17
C GLY A 158 -11.79 10.47 -3.80
N LEU A 159 -11.01 9.64 -3.09
CA LEU A 159 -9.77 9.07 -3.64
C LEU A 159 -9.98 8.31 -4.95
N TYR A 160 -11.09 7.59 -5.11
CA TYR A 160 -11.39 6.85 -6.34
C TYR A 160 -11.93 7.73 -7.49
N GLU A 161 -12.26 9.00 -7.23
CA GLU A 161 -12.57 9.99 -8.27
C GLU A 161 -11.28 10.57 -8.88
N ILE A 162 -10.22 10.63 -8.06
CA ILE A 162 -8.91 11.14 -8.45
C ILE A 162 -8.06 10.00 -9.02
N TYR A 163 -7.87 8.94 -8.25
CA TYR A 163 -6.93 7.85 -8.52
C TYR A 163 -7.64 6.65 -9.11
N ARG A 164 -6.94 5.95 -10.01
CA ARG A 164 -7.45 4.64 -10.50
C ARG A 164 -7.51 3.62 -9.36
N ARG A 165 -6.53 3.66 -8.45
CA ARG A 165 -6.49 2.82 -7.24
C ARG A 165 -5.91 3.60 -6.08
N ALA A 166 -6.66 3.68 -4.98
CA ALA A 166 -6.18 4.23 -3.70
C ALA A 166 -5.22 3.24 -3.02
N SER A 167 -3.95 3.25 -3.42
CA SER A 167 -2.85 2.48 -2.80
C SER A 167 -1.95 3.42 -1.97
N CYS A 168 -0.79 2.94 -1.52
CA CYS A 168 0.17 3.83 -0.86
C CYS A 168 0.65 4.95 -1.79
N TRP A 169 0.71 6.18 -1.28
CA TRP A 169 0.97 7.39 -2.07
C TRP A 169 2.40 7.46 -2.61
N CYS A 170 3.37 6.81 -1.94
CA CYS A 170 4.79 6.89 -2.26
C CYS A 170 5.30 5.80 -3.21
N CYS A 171 4.43 5.07 -3.92
CA CYS A 171 4.84 3.85 -4.63
C CYS A 171 5.55 4.12 -5.97
N PRO A 172 6.82 3.67 -6.15
CA PRO A 172 7.57 3.69 -7.42
C PRO A 172 6.85 3.13 -8.65
N LEU A 173 5.96 2.18 -8.42
CA LEU A 173 5.27 1.41 -9.45
C LEU A 173 3.98 2.07 -9.91
N GLN A 174 3.60 3.21 -9.33
CA GLN A 174 2.48 4.02 -9.82
C GLN A 174 2.76 4.52 -11.23
N ARG A 175 1.68 4.76 -11.98
CA ARG A 175 1.78 5.36 -13.31
C ARG A 175 2.15 6.84 -13.18
N ILE A 176 2.73 7.40 -14.24
CA ILE A 176 3.18 8.81 -14.24
C ILE A 176 1.98 9.78 -14.11
N ASP A 177 0.82 9.44 -14.66
CA ASP A 177 -0.42 10.20 -14.50
C ASP A 177 -0.87 10.27 -13.04
N GLU A 178 -0.83 9.15 -12.31
CA GLU A 178 -1.17 9.10 -10.88
C GLU A 178 -0.20 9.96 -10.04
N LEU A 179 1.08 10.01 -10.41
CA LEU A 179 2.06 10.89 -9.77
C LEU A 179 1.81 12.38 -10.06
N ARG A 180 1.33 12.71 -11.27
CA ARG A 180 0.89 14.08 -11.59
C ARG A 180 -0.31 14.49 -10.73
N LYS A 181 -1.27 13.57 -10.57
CA LYS A 181 -2.43 13.77 -9.69
C LYS A 181 -2.00 13.96 -8.25
N LEU A 182 -1.05 13.16 -7.75
CA LEU A 182 -0.47 13.32 -6.42
C LEU A 182 0.09 14.74 -6.22
N ARG A 183 0.89 15.25 -7.18
CA ARG A 183 1.39 16.63 -7.14
C ARG A 183 0.28 17.68 -7.08
N THR A 184 -0.85 17.42 -7.72
CA THR A 184 -1.94 18.39 -7.89
C THR A 184 -2.92 18.38 -6.73
N HIS A 185 -3.35 17.19 -6.31
CA HIS A 185 -4.38 16.99 -5.30
C HIS A 185 -3.81 16.80 -3.89
N HIS A 186 -2.55 16.38 -3.75
CA HIS A 186 -1.88 16.11 -2.48
C HIS A 186 -0.47 16.70 -2.43
N PRO A 187 -0.31 18.04 -2.56
CA PRO A 187 1.00 18.68 -2.66
C PRO A 187 1.92 18.43 -1.46
N GLU A 188 1.36 18.24 -0.26
CA GLU A 188 2.14 17.89 0.93
C GLU A 188 2.76 16.48 0.84
N LEU A 189 1.99 15.50 0.34
CA LEU A 189 2.50 14.14 0.09
C LEU A 189 3.53 14.16 -1.05
N TRP A 190 3.35 15.00 -2.06
CA TRP A 190 4.34 15.21 -3.10
C TRP A 190 5.65 15.79 -2.54
N ALA A 191 5.58 16.79 -1.66
CA ALA A 191 6.76 17.36 -1.01
C ALA A 191 7.50 16.31 -0.17
N ARG A 192 6.76 15.48 0.58
CA ARG A 192 7.36 14.36 1.35
C ARG A 192 7.98 13.32 0.43
N LEU A 193 7.33 12.97 -0.68
CA LEU A 193 7.89 12.06 -1.69
C LEU A 193 9.20 12.61 -2.27
N ARG A 194 9.26 13.92 -2.54
CA ARG A 194 10.48 14.59 -3.03
C ARG A 194 11.61 14.56 -2.01
N ASP A 195 11.32 14.82 -0.73
CA ASP A 195 12.31 14.74 0.35
C ASP A 195 12.88 13.32 0.48
N MET A 196 12.01 12.31 0.48
CA MET A 196 12.43 10.90 0.52
C MET A 196 13.30 10.53 -0.69
N ASP A 197 12.95 10.97 -1.90
CA ASP A 197 13.75 10.70 -3.10
C ASP A 197 15.11 11.40 -3.05
N ASN A 198 15.16 12.65 -2.57
CA ASN A 198 16.42 13.38 -2.37
C ASN A 198 17.32 12.66 -1.36
N ARG A 199 16.79 12.23 -0.22
CA ARG A 199 17.54 11.44 0.78
C ARG A 199 18.05 10.13 0.18
N ALA A 200 17.20 9.41 -0.55
CA ALA A 200 17.56 8.14 -1.20
C ALA A 200 18.69 8.32 -2.22
N ARG A 201 18.62 9.36 -3.05
CA ARG A 201 19.66 9.67 -4.05
C ARG A 201 20.98 10.07 -3.40
N THR A 202 20.95 10.88 -2.36
CA THR A 202 22.16 11.27 -1.60
C THR A 202 22.80 10.05 -0.94
N MET A 203 21.98 9.18 -0.34
CA MET A 203 22.47 8.04 0.43
C MET A 203 22.93 6.86 -0.44
N PHE A 204 22.21 6.56 -1.52
CA PHE A 204 22.42 5.35 -2.31
C PHE A 204 22.91 5.62 -3.74
N GLY A 205 23.06 6.88 -4.13
CA GLY A 205 23.49 7.28 -5.47
C GLY A 205 22.44 7.01 -6.55
N PRO A 206 22.82 7.10 -7.84
CA PRO A 206 21.90 6.93 -8.98
C PRO A 206 21.53 5.47 -9.27
N GLY A 207 22.02 4.52 -8.46
CA GLY A 207 21.76 3.09 -8.63
C GLY A 207 20.34 2.69 -8.24
N PRO A 208 20.00 1.39 -8.36
CA PRO A 208 18.65 0.88 -8.14
C PRO A 208 18.04 1.18 -6.77
N LEU A 209 18.88 1.40 -5.74
CA LEU A 209 18.44 1.71 -4.38
C LEU A 209 18.06 3.19 -4.20
N GLY A 210 18.72 4.10 -4.91
CA GLY A 210 18.46 5.54 -4.84
C GLY A 210 17.51 6.05 -5.91
N GLN A 211 17.13 5.20 -6.88
CA GLN A 211 16.23 5.57 -7.96
C GLN A 211 14.76 5.32 -7.58
N PHE A 212 13.97 6.38 -7.41
CA PHE A 212 12.52 6.27 -7.17
C PHE A 212 11.81 5.51 -8.28
N LYS A 213 11.98 5.90 -9.55
CA LYS A 213 11.31 5.26 -10.69
C LYS A 213 12.29 5.11 -11.85
N LYS A 214 12.13 4.04 -12.65
CA LYS A 214 12.94 3.84 -13.84
C LYS A 214 12.96 5.11 -14.69
N ASP A 215 14.16 5.63 -14.93
CA ASP A 215 14.46 6.84 -15.71
C ASP A 215 13.98 8.17 -15.11
N TRP A 216 13.39 8.17 -13.91
CA TRP A 216 12.74 9.33 -13.30
C TRP A 216 13.10 9.50 -11.81
N SER A 217 13.63 10.67 -11.46
CA SER A 217 13.53 11.19 -10.08
C SER A 217 12.23 11.96 -9.92
N VAL A 218 11.81 12.17 -8.68
CA VAL A 218 10.65 12.99 -8.34
C VAL A 218 10.86 14.43 -8.84
N GLU A 219 12.07 14.96 -8.70
CA GLU A 219 12.45 16.27 -9.23
C GLU A 219 12.32 16.36 -10.76
N ARG A 220 12.81 15.37 -11.51
CA ARG A 220 12.66 15.37 -12.99
C ARG A 220 11.20 15.23 -13.42
N LEU A 221 10.38 14.54 -12.62
CA LEU A 221 8.94 14.49 -12.85
C LEU A 221 8.27 15.84 -12.58
N GLU A 222 8.67 16.54 -11.52
CA GLU A 222 8.18 17.88 -11.20
C GLU A 222 8.45 18.87 -12.34
N GLU A 223 9.69 18.89 -12.85
CA GLU A 223 10.07 19.71 -14.01
C GLU A 223 9.25 19.35 -15.24
N ARG A 224 9.09 18.04 -15.50
CA ARG A 224 8.29 17.56 -16.64
C ARG A 224 6.85 18.05 -16.54
N PHE A 225 6.21 17.86 -15.41
CA PHE A 225 4.81 18.26 -15.20
C PHE A 225 4.64 19.77 -15.35
N ALA A 226 5.55 20.56 -14.77
CA ALA A 226 5.52 22.02 -14.91
C ALA A 226 5.70 22.50 -16.36
N ARG A 227 6.47 21.79 -17.20
CA ARG A 227 6.58 22.12 -18.63
C ARG A 227 5.32 21.78 -19.40
N GLU A 228 4.73 20.61 -19.15
CA GLU A 228 3.50 20.17 -19.82
C GLU A 228 2.32 21.11 -19.49
N GLU A 229 2.17 21.51 -18.23
CA GLU A 229 1.15 22.50 -17.80
C GLU A 229 1.31 23.87 -18.48
N LYS A 230 2.55 24.30 -18.73
CA LYS A 230 2.81 25.55 -19.47
C LYS A 230 2.48 25.42 -20.96
N ALA A 231 2.59 24.22 -21.52
CA ALA A 231 2.26 23.97 -22.93
C ALA A 231 0.75 23.89 -23.15
N GLU A 232 -0.01 23.33 -22.20
CA GLU A 232 -1.48 23.24 -22.26
C GLU A 232 -2.19 24.59 -22.09
N ARG A 233 -1.51 25.60 -21.51
CA ARG A 233 -2.02 26.97 -21.33
C ARG A 233 -1.75 27.91 -22.51
N LYS A 234 -1.06 27.43 -23.55
CA LYS A 234 -0.76 28.18 -24.78
C LYS A 234 -1.65 27.71 -25.91
#